data_AF-A0AAN7UT30-F1
#
_entry.id   AF-A0AAN7UT30-F1
#
_cell.length_a   1.000
_cell.length_b   1.000
_cell.length_c   1.000
_cell.angle_alpha   90.00
_cell.angle_beta   90.00
_cell.angle_gamma   90.00
#
_symmetry.space_group_name_H-M   'P 1'
#
loop_
_entity.id
_entity.type
_entity.pdbx_description
1 polymer ?
#
loop_
_entity_poly.entity_id
_entity_poly.type
_entity_poly.pdbx_seq_one_letter_code
_entity_poly.pdbx_strand_id
1 'polypeptide(L)'
;MAPYKMLTSVVDIRFESFTQGEEILLLQACMGRTIVAAPFVRANLGWNAGDELFEEIPDQRRRWAGKHFVHFDLDLKNIFIYGTDARARDNEHRIVPGLKIGELGHSEDVKIRKTNAYYFNMRGKGRFGYYTPEQFCQDWHYISKPDGSIVDPDGPEVSEQPVAGNYGSATNVWGIGLIMWQLMTRMQPPVPPQPQPEIQLGPGMVIPTHYCPLLLTMREYDVYDLELRLVVAYCLTANPQLRPALSNLLNAARRGIDSNFIGEDDNTIREWVRRFIYNPI
;
A
#
# COMPACT_ATOMS: atom_id res chain seq x y z
N MET A 1 33.09 19.82 -0.64
CA MET A 1 31.68 19.51 -0.33
C MET A 1 30.94 19.42 -1.66
N ALA A 2 30.69 18.20 -2.15
CA ALA A 2 29.92 17.99 -3.36
C ALA A 2 28.42 18.04 -2.99
N PRO A 3 27.57 18.76 -3.74
CA PRO A 3 26.14 18.79 -3.48
C PRO A 3 25.53 17.43 -3.81
N TYR A 4 24.78 16.86 -2.86
CA TYR A 4 23.89 15.72 -3.14
C TYR A 4 22.87 16.16 -4.19
N LYS A 5 23.07 15.75 -5.44
CA LYS A 5 22.03 15.84 -6.47
C LYS A 5 20.91 14.88 -6.06
N MET A 6 19.76 15.43 -5.67
CA MET A 6 18.50 14.68 -5.77
C MET A 6 18.33 14.33 -7.25
N LEU A 7 18.50 13.06 -7.59
CA LEU A 7 18.18 12.55 -8.91
C LEU A 7 16.65 12.59 -9.04
N THR A 8 16.14 13.57 -9.78
CA THR A 8 14.73 13.66 -10.21
C THR A 8 14.41 12.71 -11.36
N SER A 9 15.16 11.60 -11.49
CA SER A 9 14.82 10.56 -12.46
C SER A 9 13.63 9.79 -11.92
N VAL A 10 12.45 10.10 -12.46
CA VAL A 10 11.35 9.14 -12.52
C VAL A 10 11.91 7.95 -13.30
N VAL A 11 12.40 6.94 -12.58
CA VAL A 11 12.75 5.67 -13.20
C VAL A 11 11.42 5.08 -13.61
N ASP A 12 11.12 5.14 -14.90
CA ASP A 12 10.06 4.36 -15.51
C ASP A 12 10.51 2.90 -15.39
N ILE A 13 10.16 2.26 -14.26
CA ILE A 13 10.57 0.89 -13.96
C ILE A 13 9.86 -0.01 -14.99
N ARG A 14 10.53 -0.25 -16.13
CA ARG A 14 10.09 -1.23 -17.10
C ARG A 14 10.31 -2.60 -16.48
N PHE A 15 9.21 -3.21 -16.04
CA PHE A 15 9.17 -4.48 -15.31
C PHE A 15 9.57 -5.73 -16.13
N GLU A 16 10.17 -5.55 -17.31
CA GLU A 16 10.50 -6.62 -18.26
C GLU A 16 11.72 -7.48 -17.85
N SER A 17 12.39 -7.17 -16.73
CA SER A 17 13.69 -7.78 -16.40
C SER A 17 13.95 -8.07 -14.93
N PHE A 18 12.92 -8.35 -14.14
CA PHE A 18 13.11 -8.76 -12.74
C PHE A 18 13.24 -10.27 -12.61
N THR A 19 14.13 -10.71 -11.73
CA THR A 19 14.18 -12.06 -11.19
C THR A 19 13.33 -12.18 -9.92
N GLN A 20 12.96 -13.41 -9.56
CA GLN A 20 12.02 -13.75 -8.49
C GLN A 20 12.37 -13.14 -7.12
N GLY A 21 13.66 -12.99 -6.80
CA GLY A 21 14.16 -12.35 -5.57
C GLY A 21 14.10 -10.84 -5.52
N GLU A 22 14.31 -10.21 -6.68
CA GLU A 22 14.30 -8.75 -6.83
C GLU A 22 12.88 -8.20 -6.64
N GLU A 23 11.88 -9.00 -6.97
CA GLU A 23 10.47 -8.76 -6.66
C GLU A 23 10.19 -8.87 -5.17
N ILE A 24 10.65 -9.94 -4.51
CA ILE A 24 10.42 -10.18 -3.08
C ILE A 24 10.96 -9.05 -2.21
N LEU A 25 12.09 -8.43 -2.55
CA LEU A 25 12.66 -7.30 -1.82
C LEU A 25 11.87 -6.01 -2.01
N LEU A 26 11.39 -5.74 -3.23
CA LEU A 26 10.47 -4.62 -3.49
C LEU A 26 9.12 -4.85 -2.78
N LEU A 27 8.66 -6.10 -2.74
CA LEU A 27 7.43 -6.56 -2.10
C LEU A 27 7.54 -6.45 -0.56
N GLN A 28 8.66 -6.85 0.04
CA GLN A 28 8.94 -6.71 1.48
C GLN A 28 9.09 -5.23 1.88
N ALA A 29 9.77 -4.42 1.06
CA ALA A 29 9.88 -2.99 1.26
C ALA A 29 8.52 -2.26 1.12
N CYS A 30 7.66 -2.65 0.18
CA CYS A 30 6.32 -2.08 0.01
C CYS A 30 5.37 -2.43 1.19
N MET A 31 5.44 -3.65 1.72
CA MET A 31 4.62 -4.11 2.85
C MET A 31 4.95 -3.41 4.18
N GLY A 32 6.23 -3.18 4.47
CA GLY A 32 6.66 -2.54 5.72
C GLY A 32 6.53 -1.01 5.73
N ARG A 33 6.60 -0.37 4.57
CA ARG A 33 6.94 1.08 4.48
C ARG A 33 5.81 1.97 4.01
N THR A 34 4.62 1.41 3.76
CA THR A 34 3.43 2.21 3.46
C THR A 34 2.75 2.79 4.72
N ILE A 35 3.46 2.80 5.84
CA ILE A 35 2.94 3.16 7.16
C ILE A 35 3.18 4.63 7.51
N VAL A 36 3.96 5.39 6.72
CA VAL A 36 4.31 6.76 7.11
C VAL A 36 3.86 7.77 6.06
N ALA A 37 2.62 8.22 6.24
CA ALA A 37 2.15 9.50 5.69
C ALA A 37 1.26 10.28 6.67
N ALA A 38 0.93 9.74 7.85
CA ALA A 38 0.42 10.54 8.94
C ALA A 38 1.64 11.04 9.73
N PRO A 39 1.98 12.33 9.88
CA PRO A 39 1.42 13.57 9.33
C PRO A 39 2.50 14.65 9.02
N PHE A 40 2.66 15.15 7.80
CA PHE A 40 3.51 16.36 7.57
C PHE A 40 2.80 17.58 6.99
N VAL A 41 1.47 17.54 6.85
CA VAL A 41 0.69 18.64 6.23
C VAL A 41 0.11 19.65 7.24
N ARG A 42 0.43 19.56 8.55
CA ARG A 42 0.08 20.63 9.50
C ARG A 42 1.16 20.92 10.53
N ALA A 43 2.21 21.60 10.08
CA ALA A 43 2.82 22.65 10.89
C ALA A 43 3.57 23.62 9.98
N ASN A 44 3.28 24.92 10.11
CA ASN A 44 4.16 26.02 9.71
C ASN A 44 5.44 26.04 10.57
N LEU A 45 6.09 24.88 10.76
CA LEU A 45 7.37 24.74 11.43
C LEU A 45 8.34 24.33 10.35
N GLY A 46 9.26 25.25 10.03
CA GLY A 46 10.17 25.14 8.90
C GLY A 46 10.84 23.77 8.82
N TRP A 47 10.84 23.19 7.62
CA TRP A 47 11.69 22.07 7.29
C TRP A 47 13.14 22.52 7.27
N ASN A 48 13.99 21.85 8.05
CA ASN A 48 15.42 21.82 7.75
C ASN A 48 15.69 20.59 6.89
N ALA A 49 16.46 20.75 5.82
CA ALA A 49 16.94 19.62 5.03
C ALA A 49 17.77 18.69 5.95
N GLY A 50 17.22 17.54 6.33
CA GLY A 50 17.88 16.59 7.24
C GLY A 50 16.97 15.99 8.33
N ASP A 51 15.75 16.51 8.53
CA ASP A 51 14.81 15.90 9.47
C ASP A 51 14.27 14.57 8.89
N GLU A 52 14.55 13.47 9.59
CA GLU A 52 14.26 12.10 9.14
C GLU A 52 12.74 11.84 9.08
N LEU A 53 12.27 11.37 7.92
CA LEU A 53 10.97 10.72 7.81
C LEU A 53 11.12 9.35 8.47
N PHE A 54 10.43 9.13 9.58
CA PHE A 54 10.49 7.85 10.30
C PHE A 54 10.02 6.71 9.38
N GLU A 55 10.70 5.58 9.44
CA GLU A 55 10.31 4.33 8.74
C GLU A 55 9.52 3.38 9.65
N GLU A 56 9.26 3.81 10.89
CA GLU A 56 8.60 3.02 11.92
C GLU A 56 7.11 3.34 12.03
N ILE A 57 6.33 2.34 12.46
CA ILE A 57 4.95 2.60 12.89
C ILE A 57 5.01 3.51 14.10
N PRO A 58 4.32 4.66 14.05
CA PRO A 58 4.25 5.57 15.18
C PRO A 58 3.79 4.85 16.44
N ASP A 59 4.46 5.09 17.57
CA ASP A 59 3.97 4.65 18.88
C ASP A 59 2.51 5.11 19.05
N GLN A 60 1.60 4.17 19.39
CA GLN A 60 0.18 4.44 19.59
C GLN A 60 -0.09 5.51 20.65
N ARG A 61 0.86 5.75 21.57
CA ARG A 61 0.79 6.84 22.56
C ARG A 61 0.90 8.23 21.92
N ARG A 62 1.39 8.33 20.68
CA ARG A 62 1.46 9.59 19.96
C ARG A 62 0.05 10.03 19.55
N ARG A 63 -0.29 11.28 19.83
CA ARG A 63 -1.62 11.89 19.58
C ARG A 63 -2.17 11.65 18.16
N TRP A 64 -1.28 11.50 17.19
CA TRP A 64 -1.61 11.37 15.77
C TRP A 64 -1.62 9.91 15.28
N ALA A 65 -1.14 8.95 16.07
CA ALA A 65 -1.21 7.53 15.74
C ALA A 65 -2.66 7.00 15.75
N GLY A 66 -3.57 7.68 16.47
CA GLY A 66 -5.01 7.40 16.48
C GLY A 66 -5.82 8.13 15.40
N LYS A 67 -5.18 8.79 14.43
CA LYS A 67 -5.88 9.48 13.33
C LYS A 67 -6.18 8.51 12.18
N HIS A 68 -7.29 8.71 11.49
CA HIS A 68 -7.64 7.95 10.29
C HIS A 68 -7.05 8.64 9.06
N PHE A 69 -5.73 8.69 8.99
CA PHE A 69 -5.05 9.27 7.84
C PHE A 69 -5.13 8.32 6.64
N VAL A 70 -5.60 8.84 5.51
CA VAL A 70 -5.78 8.08 4.27
C VAL A 70 -5.10 8.83 3.14
N HIS A 71 -4.29 8.13 2.36
CA HIS A 71 -3.54 8.73 1.26
C HIS A 71 -4.43 9.02 0.03
N PHE A 72 -5.41 8.16 -0.21
CA PHE A 72 -6.31 8.11 -1.38
C PHE A 72 -5.64 7.90 -2.75
N ASP A 73 -4.37 8.24 -2.92
CA ASP A 73 -3.66 8.11 -4.19
C ASP A 73 -2.45 7.17 -4.11
N LEU A 74 -2.59 5.97 -3.51
CA LEU A 74 -1.48 5.02 -3.46
C LEU A 74 -1.43 4.21 -4.75
N ASP A 75 -0.39 4.45 -5.55
CA ASP A 75 -0.03 3.63 -6.70
C ASP A 75 1.49 3.57 -6.92
N LEU A 76 1.90 2.73 -7.86
CA LEU A 76 3.32 2.49 -8.18
C LEU A 76 4.12 3.76 -8.51
N LYS A 77 3.50 4.81 -9.04
CA LYS A 77 4.19 6.07 -9.39
C LYS A 77 4.44 6.96 -8.18
N ASN A 78 3.77 6.69 -7.06
CA ASN A 78 3.89 7.47 -5.83
C ASN A 78 4.82 6.79 -4.80
N ILE A 79 5.48 5.69 -5.21
CA ILE A 79 6.55 5.03 -4.44
C ILE A 79 7.90 5.39 -5.06
N PHE A 80 8.71 6.10 -4.28
CA PHE A 80 10.03 6.56 -4.68
C PHE A 80 11.10 5.66 -4.05
N ILE A 81 12.06 5.27 -4.87
CA ILE A 81 13.24 4.52 -4.42
C ILE A 81 14.34 5.54 -4.10
N TYR A 82 14.85 5.54 -2.87
CA TYR A 82 16.10 6.22 -2.54
C TYR A 82 17.20 5.18 -2.35
N GLY A 83 18.42 5.57 -2.72
CA GLY A 83 19.57 4.68 -2.71
C GLY A 83 19.82 3.98 -1.38
N THR A 84 20.67 2.95 -1.40
CA THR A 84 21.11 2.23 -0.20
C THR A 84 21.81 3.19 0.78
N ASP A 85 21.55 3.03 2.08
CA ASP A 85 22.26 3.75 3.12
C ASP A 85 23.35 2.86 3.72
N ALA A 86 24.58 3.04 3.25
CA ALA A 86 25.75 2.32 3.75
C ALA A 86 26.05 2.61 5.25
N ARG A 87 25.43 3.65 5.82
CA ARG A 87 25.56 4.05 7.22
C ARG A 87 24.34 3.69 8.07
N ALA A 88 23.33 3.04 7.48
CA ALA A 88 22.19 2.57 8.24
C ALA A 88 22.64 1.67 9.38
N ARG A 89 22.00 1.88 10.54
CA ARG A 89 22.29 1.15 11.77
C ARG A 89 21.56 -0.19 11.83
N ASP A 90 20.50 -0.35 11.04
CA ASP A 90 19.92 -1.64 10.72
C ASP A 90 20.76 -2.36 9.64
N ASN A 91 20.65 -3.69 9.62
CA ASN A 91 21.24 -4.50 8.57
C ASN A 91 20.42 -4.43 7.26
N GLU A 92 19.29 -3.74 7.25
CA GLU A 92 18.29 -3.73 6.17
C GLU A 92 18.70 -2.76 5.04
N HIS A 93 18.97 -1.49 5.35
CA HIS A 93 19.23 -0.48 4.32
C HIS A 93 20.66 -0.48 3.77
N ARG A 94 21.54 -1.33 4.31
CA ARG A 94 22.89 -1.52 3.76
C ARG A 94 22.85 -2.20 2.39
N ILE A 95 21.78 -2.93 2.09
CA ILE A 95 21.66 -3.76 0.87
C ILE A 95 20.36 -3.45 0.12
N VAL A 96 19.25 -3.24 0.84
CA VAL A 96 17.95 -2.91 0.24
C VAL A 96 17.80 -1.40 0.13
N PRO A 97 17.47 -0.84 -1.06
CA PRO A 97 17.23 0.58 -1.20
C PRO A 97 15.97 0.96 -0.43
N GLY A 98 15.98 2.14 0.17
CA GLY A 98 14.82 2.57 0.93
C GLY A 98 13.70 3.04 0.01
N LEU A 99 12.46 2.93 0.50
CA LEU A 99 11.27 3.41 -0.20
C LEU A 99 10.62 4.57 0.55
N LYS A 100 10.14 5.57 -0.20
CA LYS A 100 9.34 6.68 0.33
C LYS A 100 8.06 6.85 -0.46
N ILE A 101 6.99 7.17 0.25
CA ILE A 101 5.73 7.57 -0.38
C ILE A 101 5.76 9.08 -0.61
N GLY A 102 5.35 9.50 -1.80
CA GLY A 102 5.13 10.91 -2.12
C GLY A 102 3.72 11.18 -2.60
N GLU A 103 3.49 12.40 -3.07
CA GLU A 103 2.21 12.87 -3.62
C GLU A 103 1.03 12.80 -2.63
N LEU A 104 1.17 13.51 -1.50
CA LEU A 104 0.13 13.63 -0.48
C LEU A 104 -1.03 14.58 -0.86
N GLY A 105 -1.13 15.00 -2.14
CA GLY A 105 -2.11 15.99 -2.60
C GLY A 105 -3.57 15.59 -2.41
N HIS A 106 -3.85 14.29 -2.31
CA HIS A 106 -5.18 13.73 -2.04
C HIS A 106 -5.37 13.22 -0.62
N SER A 107 -4.33 13.30 0.21
CA SER A 107 -4.36 12.73 1.55
C SER A 107 -5.27 13.49 2.50
N GLU A 108 -5.92 12.78 3.42
CA GLU A 108 -6.86 13.36 4.38
C GLU A 108 -6.75 12.71 5.76
N ASP A 109 -7.02 13.51 6.79
CA ASP A 109 -7.34 13.04 8.14
C ASP A 109 -8.86 12.82 8.23
N VAL A 110 -9.29 11.59 7.95
CA VAL A 110 -10.71 11.23 7.89
C VAL A 110 -11.32 11.29 9.29
N LYS A 111 -12.42 12.03 9.43
CA LYS A 111 -13.14 12.16 10.69
C LYS A 111 -14.23 11.11 10.77
N ILE A 112 -14.39 10.53 11.95
CA ILE A 112 -15.50 9.62 12.25
C ILE A 112 -16.80 10.38 12.52
N ARG A 113 -17.94 9.71 12.35
CA ARG A 113 -19.30 10.21 12.66
C ARG A 113 -19.59 11.55 11.98
N LYS A 114 -19.32 11.61 10.68
CA LYS A 114 -19.64 12.76 9.83
C LYS A 114 -20.85 12.48 8.96
N THR A 115 -21.31 13.53 8.28
CA THR A 115 -22.48 13.45 7.41
C THR A 115 -22.20 12.62 6.17
N ASN A 116 -23.25 12.14 5.52
CA ASN A 116 -23.19 11.44 4.25
C ASN A 116 -22.38 12.21 3.19
N ALA A 117 -22.61 13.52 3.05
CA ALA A 117 -21.87 14.37 2.12
C ALA A 117 -20.36 14.37 2.38
N TYR A 118 -19.94 14.31 3.65
CA TYR A 118 -18.52 14.28 4.00
C TYR A 118 -17.81 13.05 3.44
N TYR A 119 -18.40 11.86 3.61
CA TYR A 119 -17.83 10.62 3.10
C TYR A 119 -17.97 10.51 1.58
N PHE A 120 -19.10 10.95 1.02
CA PHE A 120 -19.32 10.94 -0.43
C PHE A 120 -18.29 11.77 -1.19
N ASN A 121 -17.85 12.91 -0.65
CA ASN A 121 -16.80 13.74 -1.24
C ASN A 121 -15.44 13.04 -1.35
N MET A 122 -15.22 11.96 -0.60
CA MET A 122 -14.00 11.16 -0.69
C MET A 122 -14.12 10.01 -1.70
N ARG A 123 -15.35 9.67 -2.11
CA ARG A 123 -15.65 8.56 -3.02
C ARG A 123 -14.88 8.66 -4.34
N GLY A 124 -14.76 9.88 -4.89
CA GLY A 124 -14.05 10.14 -6.15
C GLY A 124 -12.58 10.55 -5.99
N LYS A 125 -11.99 10.47 -4.79
CA LYS A 125 -10.58 10.82 -4.60
C LYS A 125 -9.63 9.71 -5.05
N GLY A 126 -8.47 10.11 -5.55
CA GLY A 126 -7.42 9.21 -6.01
C GLY A 126 -7.49 8.89 -7.49
N ARG A 127 -6.55 8.06 -7.94
CA ARG A 127 -6.41 7.65 -9.34
C ARG A 127 -7.45 6.61 -9.77
N PHE A 128 -7.97 6.80 -10.98
CA PHE A 128 -8.81 5.80 -11.64
C PHE A 128 -8.10 4.44 -11.73
N GLY A 129 -8.83 3.36 -11.40
CA GLY A 129 -8.30 2.00 -11.34
C GLY A 129 -7.70 1.59 -9.99
N TYR A 130 -7.51 2.54 -9.05
CA TYR A 130 -6.95 2.29 -7.72
C TYR A 130 -7.96 2.45 -6.58
N TYR A 131 -9.23 2.74 -6.91
CA TYR A 131 -10.29 2.89 -5.93
C TYR A 131 -10.45 1.65 -5.06
N THR A 132 -10.74 1.88 -3.79
CA THR A 132 -10.96 0.81 -2.81
C THR A 132 -12.44 0.43 -2.74
N PRO A 133 -12.81 -0.75 -2.21
CA PRO A 133 -14.20 -1.15 -2.01
C PRO A 133 -15.02 -0.10 -1.28
N GLU A 134 -14.42 0.61 -0.33
CA GLU A 134 -15.04 1.73 0.39
C GLU A 134 -15.50 2.88 -0.53
N GLN A 135 -14.98 2.97 -1.75
CA GLN A 135 -15.35 3.97 -2.77
C GLN A 135 -16.33 3.45 -3.83
N PHE A 136 -16.34 2.14 -4.12
CA PHE A 136 -17.13 1.59 -5.23
C PHE A 136 -18.15 0.50 -4.85
N CYS A 137 -18.20 0.06 -3.59
CA CYS A 137 -19.07 -1.06 -3.20
C CYS A 137 -20.55 -0.77 -3.49
N GLN A 138 -21.33 -1.86 -3.53
CA GLN A 138 -22.75 -1.80 -3.86
C GLN A 138 -23.53 -0.94 -2.86
N ASP A 139 -23.08 -0.84 -1.61
CA ASP A 139 -23.77 -0.07 -0.56
C ASP A 139 -24.00 1.39 -0.95
N TRP A 140 -23.10 1.97 -1.76
CA TRP A 140 -23.27 3.32 -2.32
C TRP A 140 -24.55 3.50 -3.13
N HIS A 141 -25.11 2.44 -3.71
CA HIS A 141 -26.36 2.51 -4.49
C HIS A 141 -27.59 2.70 -3.61
N TYR A 142 -27.57 2.23 -2.36
CA TYR A 142 -28.69 2.42 -1.43
C TYR A 142 -28.75 3.82 -0.82
N ILE A 143 -27.60 4.50 -0.79
CA ILE A 143 -27.44 5.86 -0.28
C ILE A 143 -27.32 6.90 -1.39
N SER A 144 -27.34 6.51 -2.67
CA SER A 144 -27.34 7.43 -3.81
C SER A 144 -28.71 7.47 -4.50
N LYS A 145 -29.09 8.63 -5.01
CA LYS A 145 -30.25 8.84 -5.88
C LYS A 145 -29.94 8.38 -7.31
N PRO A 146 -30.96 8.18 -8.17
CA PRO A 146 -30.77 7.79 -9.57
C PRO A 146 -29.91 8.77 -10.39
N ASP A 147 -29.85 10.04 -9.99
CA ASP A 147 -29.02 11.08 -10.62
C ASP A 147 -27.55 11.08 -10.14
N GLY A 148 -27.18 10.15 -9.25
CA GLY A 148 -25.86 10.02 -8.68
C GLY A 148 -25.59 10.94 -7.48
N SER A 149 -26.53 11.81 -7.09
CA SER A 149 -26.41 12.61 -5.87
C SER A 149 -26.69 11.76 -4.62
N ILE A 150 -26.18 12.17 -3.46
CA ILE A 150 -26.41 11.43 -2.21
C ILE A 150 -27.82 11.67 -1.66
N VAL A 151 -28.45 10.63 -1.13
CA VAL A 151 -29.67 10.70 -0.32
C VAL A 151 -29.30 11.30 1.04
N ASP A 152 -30.13 12.24 1.52
CA ASP A 152 -29.92 12.96 2.79
C ASP A 152 -28.45 13.36 3.05
N PRO A 153 -27.93 14.41 2.39
CA PRO A 153 -26.54 14.82 2.52
C PRO A 153 -26.07 15.09 3.97
N ASP A 154 -27.00 15.42 4.86
CA ASP A 154 -26.75 15.74 6.27
C ASP A 154 -26.95 14.54 7.21
N GLY A 155 -27.46 13.42 6.69
CA GLY A 155 -27.71 12.18 7.42
C GLY A 155 -26.43 11.43 7.85
N PRO A 156 -26.53 10.46 8.77
CA PRO A 156 -25.39 9.71 9.32
C PRO A 156 -25.15 8.34 8.66
N GLU A 157 -25.98 7.89 7.73
CA GLU A 157 -26.10 6.51 7.23
C GLU A 157 -24.77 5.92 6.74
N VAL A 158 -23.95 6.71 6.04
CA VAL A 158 -22.63 6.27 5.55
C VAL A 158 -21.70 5.91 6.70
N SER A 159 -21.76 6.66 7.80
CA SER A 159 -20.87 6.47 8.95
C SER A 159 -21.12 5.15 9.70
N GLU A 160 -22.25 4.50 9.42
CA GLU A 160 -22.66 3.23 10.01
C GLU A 160 -22.42 2.04 9.07
N GLN A 161 -22.03 2.30 7.82
CA GLN A 161 -21.79 1.23 6.85
C GLN A 161 -20.48 0.48 7.14
N PRO A 162 -20.46 -0.85 6.99
CA PRO A 162 -19.26 -1.64 7.20
C PRO A 162 -18.19 -1.39 6.12
N VAL A 163 -18.60 -1.08 4.88
CA VAL A 163 -17.70 -0.91 3.73
C VAL A 163 -17.80 0.50 3.13
N ALA A 164 -18.97 0.92 2.64
CA ALA A 164 -19.10 2.24 2.00
C ALA A 164 -18.65 3.36 2.93
N GLY A 165 -17.71 4.18 2.48
CA GLY A 165 -17.25 5.34 3.25
C GLY A 165 -16.44 5.02 4.50
N ASN A 166 -16.16 3.74 4.80
CA ASN A 166 -15.38 3.31 5.95
C ASN A 166 -13.87 3.50 5.73
N TYR A 167 -13.47 4.74 5.45
CA TYR A 167 -12.10 5.10 5.14
C TYR A 167 -11.21 5.12 6.39
N GLY A 168 -10.00 4.57 6.27
CA GLY A 168 -9.02 4.59 7.34
C GLY A 168 -7.69 3.98 6.92
N SER A 169 -6.87 3.56 7.90
CA SER A 169 -5.60 2.89 7.62
C SER A 169 -5.78 1.64 6.74
N ALA A 170 -6.91 0.93 6.88
CA ALA A 170 -7.29 -0.19 6.02
C ALA A 170 -7.44 0.19 4.54
N THR A 171 -7.82 1.43 4.23
CA THR A 171 -7.87 1.95 2.85
C THR A 171 -6.46 2.10 2.27
N ASN A 172 -5.47 2.47 3.08
CA ASN A 172 -4.08 2.43 2.65
C ASN A 172 -3.59 0.99 2.46
N VAL A 173 -3.99 0.06 3.35
CA VAL A 173 -3.67 -1.37 3.23
C VAL A 173 -4.14 -1.96 1.91
N TRP A 174 -5.31 -1.54 1.42
CA TRP A 174 -5.76 -1.91 0.08
C TRP A 174 -4.78 -1.43 -1.01
N GLY A 175 -4.37 -0.16 -0.96
CA GLY A 175 -3.40 0.39 -1.92
C GLY A 175 -2.08 -0.40 -1.92
N ILE A 176 -1.58 -0.77 -0.74
CA ILE A 176 -0.42 -1.66 -0.58
C ILE A 176 -0.69 -2.99 -1.30
N GLY A 177 -1.79 -3.65 -0.95
CA GLY A 177 -2.17 -4.94 -1.53
C GLY A 177 -2.26 -4.90 -3.04
N LEU A 178 -2.82 -3.83 -3.60
CA LEU A 178 -2.97 -3.67 -5.03
C LEU A 178 -1.61 -3.47 -5.72
N ILE A 179 -0.76 -2.62 -5.17
CA ILE A 179 0.62 -2.43 -5.64
C ILE A 179 1.40 -3.73 -5.60
N MET A 180 1.31 -4.47 -4.50
CA MET A 180 1.94 -5.78 -4.33
C MET A 180 1.46 -6.78 -5.38
N TRP A 181 0.14 -6.83 -5.60
CA TRP A 181 -0.46 -7.68 -6.62
C TRP A 181 0.05 -7.30 -8.03
N GLN A 182 0.16 -6.02 -8.36
CA GLN A 182 0.72 -5.57 -9.64
C GLN A 182 2.18 -5.96 -9.80
N LEU A 183 2.98 -5.85 -8.74
CA LEU A 183 4.39 -6.24 -8.74
C LEU A 183 4.56 -7.74 -8.95
N MET A 184 3.74 -8.58 -8.30
CA MET A 184 3.79 -10.05 -8.43
C MET A 184 3.22 -10.56 -9.76
N THR A 185 2.20 -9.88 -10.29
CA THR A 185 1.54 -10.35 -11.52
C THR A 185 2.04 -9.67 -12.78
N ARG A 186 2.77 -8.56 -12.65
CA ARG A 186 3.19 -7.69 -13.76
C ARG A 186 2.04 -7.12 -14.57
N MET A 187 0.86 -7.02 -13.96
CA MET A 187 -0.34 -6.50 -14.61
C MET A 187 -0.81 -5.17 -14.05
N GLN A 188 -1.66 -4.50 -14.83
CA GLN A 188 -2.44 -3.36 -14.35
C GLN A 188 -3.62 -3.84 -13.49
N PRO A 189 -4.14 -3.01 -12.57
CA PRO A 189 -5.30 -3.38 -11.77
C PRO A 189 -6.49 -3.73 -12.68
N PRO A 190 -7.28 -4.76 -12.35
CA PRO A 190 -8.50 -5.05 -13.09
C PRO A 190 -9.46 -3.85 -13.03
N VAL A 191 -9.94 -3.40 -14.19
CA VAL A 191 -10.94 -2.33 -14.30
C VAL A 191 -12.14 -2.84 -15.12
N PRO A 192 -13.34 -2.95 -14.51
CA PRO A 192 -13.64 -2.70 -13.10
C PRO A 192 -13.01 -3.77 -12.17
N PRO A 193 -12.78 -3.45 -10.88
CA PRO A 193 -12.33 -4.44 -9.90
C PRO A 193 -13.24 -5.67 -9.88
N GLN A 194 -12.65 -6.87 -9.92
CA GLN A 194 -13.38 -8.14 -10.01
C GLN A 194 -13.40 -8.86 -8.67
N PRO A 195 -14.55 -8.98 -7.98
CA PRO A 195 -14.63 -9.71 -6.72
C PRO A 195 -14.40 -11.21 -6.97
N GLN A 196 -13.57 -11.81 -6.13
CA GLN A 196 -13.33 -13.24 -6.04
C GLN A 196 -14.17 -13.80 -4.88
N PRO A 197 -14.75 -15.01 -5.05
CA PRO A 197 -15.51 -15.65 -3.99
C PRO A 197 -14.61 -15.97 -2.79
N GLU A 198 -15.24 -16.24 -1.65
CA GLU A 198 -14.54 -16.75 -0.47
C GLU A 198 -13.78 -18.05 -0.80
N ILE A 199 -12.56 -18.18 -0.27
CA ILE A 199 -11.70 -19.35 -0.47
C ILE A 199 -11.43 -20.03 0.87
N GLN A 200 -11.75 -21.33 0.96
CA GLN A 200 -11.36 -22.20 2.07
C GLN A 200 -10.04 -22.90 1.74
N LEU A 201 -8.99 -22.63 2.51
CA LEU A 201 -7.65 -23.20 2.27
C LEU A 201 -7.27 -24.32 3.24
N GLY A 202 -8.06 -24.53 4.29
CA GLY A 202 -7.85 -25.55 5.31
C GLY A 202 -8.71 -25.27 6.54
N PRO A 203 -8.69 -26.14 7.57
CA PRO A 203 -9.48 -25.95 8.78
C PRO A 203 -9.21 -24.58 9.43
N GLY A 204 -10.23 -23.72 9.48
CA GLY A 204 -10.13 -22.39 10.09
C GLY A 204 -9.39 -21.33 9.26
N MET A 205 -8.93 -21.65 8.05
CA MET A 205 -8.28 -20.68 7.16
C MET A 205 -9.20 -20.33 5.99
N VAL A 206 -9.83 -19.16 6.09
CA VAL A 206 -10.81 -18.62 5.15
C VAL A 206 -10.34 -17.26 4.69
N ILE A 207 -10.30 -17.05 3.37
CA ILE A 207 -10.13 -15.72 2.79
C ILE A 207 -11.51 -15.24 2.37
N PRO A 208 -12.06 -14.18 3.00
CA PRO A 208 -13.35 -13.61 2.63
C PRO A 208 -13.38 -13.12 1.19
N THR A 209 -14.53 -12.64 0.72
CA THR A 209 -14.63 -11.97 -0.59
C THR A 209 -13.50 -10.94 -0.76
N HIS A 210 -12.71 -11.10 -1.82
CA HIS A 210 -11.47 -10.37 -2.03
C HIS A 210 -11.30 -9.98 -3.49
N TYR A 211 -10.33 -9.12 -3.80
CA TYR A 211 -10.06 -8.63 -5.15
C TYR A 211 -8.63 -8.97 -5.58
N CYS A 212 -8.18 -10.17 -5.20
CA CYS A 212 -6.84 -10.69 -5.48
C CYS A 212 -6.95 -11.88 -6.45
N PRO A 213 -7.22 -11.64 -7.74
CA PRO A 213 -7.29 -12.72 -8.72
C PRO A 213 -5.91 -13.33 -8.95
N LEU A 214 -5.89 -14.56 -9.46
CA LEU A 214 -4.72 -15.31 -9.93
C LEU A 214 -3.74 -15.80 -8.86
N LEU A 215 -3.29 -14.95 -7.93
CA LEU A 215 -2.22 -15.32 -6.99
C LEU A 215 -2.55 -16.60 -6.21
N LEU A 216 -3.81 -16.81 -5.87
CA LEU A 216 -4.26 -18.00 -5.11
C LEU A 216 -4.81 -19.13 -5.97
N THR A 217 -5.03 -18.90 -7.28
CA THR A 217 -5.76 -19.82 -8.15
C THR A 217 -4.93 -20.38 -9.30
N MET A 218 -3.86 -19.69 -9.69
CA MET A 218 -3.02 -20.08 -10.83
C MET A 218 -1.65 -20.55 -10.33
N ARG A 219 -1.25 -21.75 -10.77
CA ARG A 219 0.03 -22.38 -10.40
C ARG A 219 1.27 -21.59 -10.83
N GLU A 220 1.13 -20.74 -11.84
CA GLU A 220 2.18 -19.84 -12.34
C GLU A 220 2.75 -18.96 -11.22
N TYR A 221 1.92 -18.62 -10.23
CA TYR A 221 2.30 -17.78 -9.10
C TYR A 221 2.75 -18.58 -7.86
N ASP A 222 2.87 -19.91 -7.95
CA ASP A 222 3.45 -20.74 -6.88
C ASP A 222 4.96 -20.50 -6.70
N VAL A 223 5.57 -19.72 -7.59
CA VAL A 223 6.90 -19.14 -7.42
C VAL A 223 6.98 -18.23 -6.18
N TYR A 224 5.87 -17.63 -5.74
CA TYR A 224 5.85 -16.84 -4.52
C TYR A 224 5.38 -17.68 -3.33
N ASP A 225 6.01 -17.42 -2.18
CA ASP A 225 5.62 -18.05 -0.92
C ASP A 225 4.13 -17.89 -0.67
N LEU A 226 3.51 -18.97 -0.20
CA LEU A 226 2.08 -18.96 0.12
C LEU A 226 1.76 -17.88 1.14
N GLU A 227 2.59 -17.68 2.17
CA GLU A 227 2.39 -16.63 3.18
C GLU A 227 2.29 -15.24 2.54
N LEU A 228 3.19 -14.91 1.59
CA LEU A 228 3.17 -13.63 0.88
C LEU A 228 1.88 -13.44 0.07
N ARG A 229 1.49 -14.48 -0.67
CA ARG A 229 0.25 -14.46 -1.47
C ARG A 229 -0.99 -14.29 -0.60
N LEU A 230 -1.02 -14.93 0.57
CA LEU A 230 -2.10 -14.78 1.54
C LEU A 230 -2.15 -13.36 2.12
N VAL A 231 -1.01 -12.78 2.50
CA VAL A 231 -0.95 -11.40 3.00
C VAL A 231 -1.52 -10.43 1.97
N VAL A 232 -1.12 -10.56 0.69
CA VAL A 232 -1.65 -9.72 -0.40
C VAL A 232 -3.16 -9.92 -0.59
N ALA A 233 -3.64 -11.17 -0.52
CA ALA A 233 -5.07 -11.44 -0.62
C ALA A 233 -5.88 -10.83 0.53
N TYR A 234 -5.38 -10.89 1.77
CA TYR A 234 -6.03 -10.26 2.92
C TYR A 234 -6.04 -8.73 2.83
N CYS A 235 -4.98 -8.11 2.30
CA CYS A 235 -4.96 -6.67 2.01
C CYS A 235 -6.06 -6.25 1.03
N LEU A 236 -6.38 -7.13 0.08
CA LEU A 236 -7.38 -6.92 -0.97
C LEU A 236 -8.78 -7.45 -0.60
N THR A 237 -9.07 -7.65 0.68
CA THR A 237 -10.42 -8.04 1.12
C THR A 237 -11.44 -6.90 0.97
N ALA A 238 -12.68 -7.26 0.64
CA ALA A 238 -13.77 -6.32 0.40
C ALA A 238 -14.10 -5.49 1.65
N ASN A 239 -14.17 -6.14 2.82
CA ASN A 239 -14.43 -5.48 4.09
C ASN A 239 -13.12 -4.92 4.69
N PRO A 240 -12.97 -3.59 4.85
CA PRO A 240 -11.76 -2.99 5.40
C PRO A 240 -11.42 -3.48 6.82
N GLN A 241 -12.40 -3.90 7.63
CA GLN A 241 -12.16 -4.41 8.97
C GLN A 241 -11.48 -5.79 8.99
N LEU A 242 -11.53 -6.53 7.87
CA LEU A 242 -10.89 -7.85 7.73
C LEU A 242 -9.48 -7.75 7.16
N ARG A 243 -9.04 -6.55 6.75
CA ARG A 243 -7.67 -6.31 6.27
C ARG A 243 -6.68 -6.34 7.44
N PRO A 244 -5.43 -6.78 7.21
CA PRO A 244 -4.41 -6.82 8.24
C PRO A 244 -4.09 -5.41 8.72
N ALA A 245 -3.77 -5.26 10.01
CA ALA A 245 -3.24 -4.01 10.50
C ALA A 245 -1.83 -3.77 9.92
N LEU A 246 -1.44 -2.51 9.86
CA LEU A 246 -0.11 -2.10 9.40
C LEU A 246 1.03 -2.79 10.19
N SER A 247 0.83 -3.06 11.48
CA SER A 247 1.79 -3.83 12.30
C SER A 247 1.94 -5.28 11.86
N ASN A 248 0.86 -5.92 11.40
CA ASN A 248 0.94 -7.27 10.82
C ASN A 248 1.78 -7.27 9.55
N LEU A 249 1.62 -6.24 8.69
CA LEU A 249 2.40 -6.10 7.46
C LEU A 249 3.88 -5.85 7.74
N LEU A 250 4.21 -4.97 8.69
CA LEU A 250 5.59 -4.74 9.10
C LEU A 250 6.24 -6.02 9.65
N ASN A 251 5.52 -6.76 10.49
CA ASN A 251 6.03 -8.01 11.02
C ASN A 251 6.22 -9.08 9.94
N ALA A 252 5.34 -9.13 8.93
CA ALA A 252 5.50 -10.00 7.77
C ALA A 252 6.73 -9.61 6.92
N ALA A 253 6.93 -8.30 6.69
CA ALA A 253 8.10 -7.80 5.99
C ALA A 253 9.41 -8.15 6.72
N ARG A 254 9.47 -7.97 8.05
CA ARG A 254 10.64 -8.33 8.87
C ARG A 254 10.97 -9.81 8.79
N ARG A 255 9.97 -10.69 8.89
CA ARG A 255 10.18 -12.14 8.70
C ARG A 255 10.74 -12.45 7.31
N GLY A 256 10.26 -11.74 6.30
CA GLY A 256 10.74 -11.89 4.93
C GLY A 256 12.20 -11.48 4.76
N ILE A 257 12.63 -10.38 5.38
CA ILE A 257 14.02 -9.90 5.34
C ILE A 257 14.97 -10.92 5.99
N ASP A 258 14.53 -11.56 7.08
CA ASP A 258 15.32 -12.59 7.78
C ASP A 258 15.29 -13.96 7.08
N SER A 259 14.56 -14.10 5.96
CA SER A 259 14.43 -15.35 5.22
C SER A 259 15.57 -15.56 4.22
N ASN A 260 16.07 -16.79 4.11
CA ASN A 260 17.08 -17.17 3.12
C ASN A 260 16.42 -17.70 1.84
N PHE A 261 16.68 -17.07 0.70
CA PHE A 261 16.22 -17.52 -0.60
C PHE A 261 17.36 -18.26 -1.33
N ILE A 262 17.09 -19.50 -1.75
CA ILE A 262 18.10 -20.35 -2.39
C ILE A 262 18.49 -19.76 -3.75
N GLY A 263 19.77 -19.42 -3.92
CA GLY A 263 20.31 -18.87 -5.16
C GLY A 263 20.33 -17.34 -5.22
N GLU A 264 19.91 -16.67 -4.16
CA GLU A 264 19.94 -15.22 -4.02
C GLU A 264 20.94 -14.85 -2.93
N ASP A 265 22.04 -14.23 -3.32
CA ASP A 265 23.01 -13.67 -2.39
C ASP A 265 22.96 -12.14 -2.40
N ASP A 266 23.56 -11.52 -1.39
CA ASP A 266 23.62 -10.07 -1.27
C ASP A 266 24.24 -9.39 -2.51
N ASN A 267 25.11 -10.07 -3.26
CA ASN A 267 25.74 -9.50 -4.44
C ASN A 267 24.74 -9.40 -5.59
N THR A 268 23.89 -10.40 -5.78
CA THR A 268 22.78 -10.36 -6.75
C THR A 268 21.91 -9.12 -6.50
N ILE A 269 21.56 -8.86 -5.24
CA ILE A 269 20.75 -7.70 -4.85
C ILE A 269 21.50 -6.38 -5.16
N ARG A 270 22.77 -6.27 -4.77
CA ARG A 270 23.59 -5.07 -5.02
C ARG A 270 23.75 -4.80 -6.51
N GLU A 271 23.93 -5.85 -7.32
CA GLU A 271 24.06 -5.74 -8.77
C GLU A 271 22.76 -5.26 -9.41
N TRP A 272 21.61 -5.79 -8.97
CA TRP A 272 20.30 -5.32 -9.41
C TRP A 272 20.09 -3.84 -9.09
N VAL A 273 20.30 -3.42 -7.82
CA VAL A 273 20.16 -2.02 -7.41
C VAL A 273 21.09 -1.12 -8.24
N ARG A 274 22.35 -1.53 -8.43
CA ARG A 274 23.30 -0.78 -9.27
C ARG A 274 22.79 -0.65 -10.71
N ARG A 275 22.29 -1.73 -11.29
CA ARG A 275 21.84 -1.78 -12.68
C ARG A 275 20.60 -0.92 -12.93
N PHE A 276 19.60 -0.99 -12.06
CA PHE A 276 18.29 -0.36 -12.34
C PHE A 276 18.08 0.98 -11.64
N ILE A 277 18.77 1.25 -10.53
CA ILE A 277 18.59 2.49 -9.75
C ILE A 277 19.70 3.51 -10.04
N TYR A 278 20.97 3.06 -10.04
CA TYR A 278 22.11 3.99 -10.17
C TYR A 278 22.61 4.17 -11.61
N ASN A 279 22.46 3.13 -12.45
CA ASN A 279 22.84 3.17 -13.86
C ASN A 279 21.65 2.83 -14.77
N PRO A 280 20.51 3.55 -14.66
CA PRO A 280 19.36 3.29 -15.53
C PRO A 280 19.80 3.47 -17.00
N ILE A 281 19.45 2.47 -17.83
CA ILE A 281 19.68 2.48 -19.28
C ILE A 281 18.81 3.54 -19.95
#